data_AF-A0A847D3V5-F1
#
_entry.id   AF-A0A847D3V5-F1
#
_cell.length_a   1.000
_cell.length_b   1.000
_cell.length_c   1.000
_cell.angle_alpha   90.00
_cell.angle_beta   90.00
_cell.angle_gamma   90.00
#
_symmetry.space_group_name_H-M   'P 1'
#
loop_
_entity.id
_entity.type
_entity.pdbx_description
1 polymer ?
#
loop_
_entity_poly.entity_id
_entity_poly.type
_entity_poly.pdbx_seq_one_letter_code
_entity_poly.pdbx_strand_id
1 'polypeptide(L)'
;MNKIVPHFWFDTQATEAAEFYTSLFDNSKITNISQIQNPPPYGTADIVSMTLAGQDFMAIAAGPYFRFNPSISIRIDCASMKEVDFLWEKLSDGGTVLMPLDAYPFSKRYGWTEDRYGLSWQVMHVGEREIEQKLTPTLMFTKKQCGKAEEAILFYEAVFSDTSIDAMDYYGVGEEPDAPGTVKFASFKLEDQAFAAMDSA
;
A
#
# COMPACT_ATOMS: atom_id res chain seq x y z
N MET A 1 16.54 10.14 1.10
CA MET A 1 16.07 9.72 -0.24
C MET A 1 15.67 8.27 -0.11
N ASN A 2 14.43 7.92 -0.43
CA ASN A 2 13.94 6.55 -0.25
C ASN A 2 14.71 5.62 -1.19
N LYS A 3 15.25 4.50 -0.68
CA LYS A 3 15.94 3.51 -1.53
C LYS A 3 14.96 2.62 -2.29
N ILE A 4 13.76 2.42 -1.75
CA ILE A 4 12.69 1.65 -2.37
C ILE A 4 11.56 2.62 -2.72
N VAL A 5 11.21 2.71 -3.99
CA VAL A 5 10.17 3.63 -4.48
C VAL A 5 9.05 2.82 -5.10
N PRO A 6 7.85 2.75 -4.49
CA PRO A 6 6.71 2.09 -5.10
C PRO A 6 6.35 2.75 -6.43
N HIS A 7 6.12 1.92 -7.45
CA HIS A 7 5.83 2.37 -8.80
C HIS A 7 4.48 1.81 -9.28
N PHE A 8 3.52 2.71 -9.50
CA PHE A 8 2.15 2.38 -9.85
C PHE A 8 1.96 2.33 -11.36
N TRP A 9 1.33 1.27 -11.88
CA TRP A 9 1.04 1.12 -13.31
C TRP A 9 -0.43 1.43 -13.58
N PHE A 10 -0.65 2.42 -14.45
CA PHE A 10 -1.95 2.82 -14.95
C PHE A 10 -2.06 2.55 -16.45
N ASP A 11 -3.30 2.48 -16.94
CA ASP A 11 -3.56 2.44 -18.37
C ASP A 11 -3.23 3.80 -19.00
N THR A 12 -3.95 4.85 -18.58
CA THR A 12 -3.80 6.21 -19.10
C THR A 12 -3.78 7.29 -18.02
N GLN A 13 -4.13 6.96 -16.78
CA GLN A 13 -4.53 7.94 -15.75
C GLN A 13 -3.40 8.36 -14.78
N ALA A 14 -2.13 8.10 -15.09
CA ALA A 14 -1.03 8.29 -14.12
C ALA A 14 -0.93 9.73 -13.59
N THR A 15 -1.04 10.73 -14.46
CA THR A 15 -0.98 12.15 -14.05
C THR A 15 -2.20 12.56 -13.23
N GLU A 16 -3.40 12.20 -13.68
CA GLU A 16 -4.65 12.50 -12.97
C GLU A 16 -4.67 11.86 -11.58
N ALA A 17 -4.26 10.59 -11.48
CA ALA A 17 -4.17 9.87 -10.21
C ALA A 17 -3.13 10.53 -9.28
N ALA A 18 -1.97 10.94 -9.80
CA ALA A 18 -0.96 11.63 -9.01
C ALA A 18 -1.45 13.00 -8.48
N GLU A 19 -2.17 13.77 -9.29
CA GLU A 19 -2.81 15.02 -8.86
C GLU A 19 -3.83 14.76 -7.74
N PHE A 20 -4.65 13.71 -7.91
CA PHE A 20 -5.59 13.29 -6.87
C PHE A 20 -4.86 12.91 -5.57
N TYR A 21 -3.90 11.99 -5.61
CA TYR A 21 -3.21 11.53 -4.39
C TYR A 21 -2.43 12.65 -3.68
N THR A 22 -1.77 13.53 -4.44
CA THR A 22 -1.04 14.66 -3.85
C THR A 22 -1.95 15.68 -3.18
N SER A 23 -3.23 15.75 -3.57
CA SER A 23 -4.23 16.58 -2.91
C SER A 23 -4.73 16.03 -1.55
N LEU A 24 -4.50 14.74 -1.27
CA LEU A 24 -5.04 14.08 -0.08
C LEU A 24 -4.17 14.26 1.17
N PHE A 25 -2.89 14.59 1.00
CA PHE A 25 -1.93 14.60 2.10
C PHE A 25 -1.10 15.88 2.12
N ASP A 26 -0.84 16.41 3.30
CA ASP A 26 0.20 17.42 3.50
C ASP A 26 1.58 16.89 3.09
N ASN A 27 2.53 17.80 2.84
CA ASN A 27 3.89 17.46 2.41
C ASN A 27 3.93 16.59 1.15
N SER A 28 3.00 16.86 0.23
CA SER A 28 2.87 16.14 -1.03
C SER A 28 2.95 17.07 -2.22
N LYS A 29 3.54 16.59 -3.31
CA LYS A 29 3.65 17.32 -4.57
C LYS A 29 4.04 16.38 -5.70
N ILE A 30 3.61 16.71 -6.92
CA ILE A 30 4.23 16.15 -8.12
C ILE A 30 5.62 16.79 -8.26
N THR A 31 6.65 15.96 -8.42
CA THR A 31 8.04 16.40 -8.52
C THR A 31 8.54 16.42 -9.95
N ASN A 32 8.01 15.54 -10.80
CA ASN A 32 8.34 15.50 -12.22
C ASN A 32 7.22 14.84 -13.02
N ILE A 33 7.01 15.32 -14.25
CA ILE A 33 6.20 14.64 -15.27
C ILE A 33 7.04 14.57 -16.54
N SER A 34 7.15 13.39 -17.12
CA SER A 34 7.90 13.17 -18.36
C SER A 34 7.19 12.16 -19.24
N GLN A 35 7.41 12.23 -20.54
CA GLN A 35 6.87 11.27 -21.50
C GLN A 35 8.02 10.56 -22.22
N ILE A 36 7.93 9.25 -22.32
CA ILE A 36 8.87 8.42 -23.08
C ILE A 36 8.20 7.87 -24.34
N GLN A 37 9.00 7.70 -25.39
CA GLN A 37 8.60 7.09 -26.64
C GLN A 37 8.99 5.61 -26.61
N ASN A 38 8.01 4.72 -26.75
CA ASN A 38 8.25 3.29 -26.88
C ASN A 38 8.26 2.89 -28.36
N PRO A 39 8.96 1.82 -28.73
CA PRO A 39 8.90 1.30 -30.09
C PRO A 39 7.47 0.86 -30.44
N PRO A 40 7.05 0.93 -31.71
CA PRO A 40 5.80 0.33 -32.14
C PRO A 40 5.72 -1.15 -31.73
N PRO A 41 4.55 -1.66 -31.29
CA PRO A 41 3.23 -1.02 -31.28
C PRO A 41 2.89 -0.23 -29.99
N TYR A 42 3.84 0.02 -29.10
CA TYR A 42 3.59 0.42 -27.70
C TYR A 42 3.38 1.94 -27.47
N GLY A 43 3.55 2.79 -28.49
CA GLY A 43 3.22 4.22 -28.40
C GLY A 43 4.07 5.00 -27.42
N THR A 44 3.44 5.82 -26.57
CA THR A 44 4.09 6.64 -25.54
C THR A 44 3.74 6.16 -24.14
N ALA A 45 4.59 6.49 -23.16
CA ALA A 45 4.25 6.33 -21.76
C ALA A 45 4.54 7.59 -20.97
N ASP A 46 3.62 7.99 -20.09
CA ASP A 46 3.83 9.09 -19.15
C ASP A 46 4.39 8.53 -17.85
N ILE A 47 5.47 9.12 -17.36
CA ILE A 47 6.11 8.80 -16.09
C ILE A 47 5.97 10.02 -15.19
N VAL A 48 5.38 9.79 -14.02
CA VAL A 48 5.13 10.80 -13.00
C VAL A 48 5.89 10.43 -11.74
N SER A 49 6.70 11.34 -11.24
CA SER A 49 7.32 11.24 -9.92
C SER A 49 6.55 12.16 -8.96
N MET A 50 6.26 11.68 -7.76
CA MET A 50 5.53 12.42 -6.75
C MET A 50 6.05 12.11 -5.35
N THR A 51 5.90 13.07 -4.46
CA THR A 51 6.05 12.87 -3.03
C THR A 51 4.64 12.85 -2.42
N LEU A 52 4.34 11.85 -1.58
CA LEU A 52 3.10 11.72 -0.82
C LEU A 52 3.44 11.60 0.67
N ALA A 53 2.93 12.52 1.50
CA ALA A 53 3.20 12.54 2.94
C ALA A 53 4.71 12.44 3.29
N GLY A 54 5.56 13.13 2.51
CA GLY A 54 7.02 13.11 2.67
C GLY A 54 7.75 11.88 2.09
N GLN A 55 7.05 10.96 1.41
CA GLN A 55 7.64 9.75 0.81
C GLN A 55 7.56 9.78 -0.71
N ASP A 56 8.57 9.22 -1.38
CA ASP A 56 8.63 9.22 -2.84
C ASP A 56 7.86 8.03 -3.45
N PHE A 57 7.11 8.32 -4.51
CA PHE A 57 6.34 7.38 -5.32
C PHE A 57 6.52 7.70 -6.80
N MET A 58 6.30 6.70 -7.64
CA MET A 58 6.23 6.88 -9.09
C MET A 58 4.94 6.29 -9.66
N ALA A 59 4.51 6.82 -10.79
CA ALA A 59 3.39 6.31 -11.57
C ALA A 59 3.76 6.30 -13.05
N ILE A 60 3.30 5.27 -13.78
CA ILE A 60 3.46 5.15 -15.22
C ILE A 60 2.09 4.92 -15.86
N ALA A 61 1.77 5.65 -16.92
CA ALA A 61 0.65 5.35 -17.80
C ALA A 61 1.22 4.80 -19.10
N ALA A 62 1.05 3.50 -19.33
CA ALA A 62 1.67 2.80 -20.46
C ALA A 62 0.75 1.73 -21.07
N GLY A 63 -0.56 1.89 -20.96
CA GLY A 63 -1.53 0.97 -21.55
C GLY A 63 -2.03 -0.13 -20.59
N PRO A 64 -3.03 -0.91 -21.00
CA PRO A 64 -3.82 -1.79 -20.13
C PRO A 64 -3.16 -3.15 -19.88
N TYR A 65 -1.83 -3.18 -19.75
CA TYR A 65 -1.06 -4.42 -19.64
C TYR A 65 -1.12 -5.06 -18.25
N PHE A 66 -1.26 -4.23 -17.21
CA PHE A 66 -1.36 -4.66 -15.83
C PHE A 66 -2.53 -3.98 -15.14
N ARG A 67 -3.06 -4.66 -14.12
CA ARG A 67 -4.12 -4.14 -13.26
C ARG A 67 -3.71 -4.33 -11.81
N PHE A 68 -4.04 -3.35 -10.98
CA PHE A 68 -3.95 -3.51 -9.55
C PHE A 68 -4.83 -4.66 -9.06
N ASN A 69 -4.46 -5.18 -7.90
CA ASN A 69 -5.27 -6.08 -7.11
C ASN A 69 -4.88 -5.89 -5.63
N PRO A 70 -5.68 -6.43 -4.69
CA PRO A 70 -5.45 -6.20 -3.26
C PRO A 70 -4.20 -6.89 -2.68
N SER A 71 -3.44 -7.69 -3.45
CA SER A 71 -2.22 -8.34 -2.95
C SER A 71 -1.10 -7.35 -2.61
N ILE A 72 -1.15 -6.14 -3.16
CA ILE A 72 -0.33 -5.01 -2.73
C ILE A 72 -1.25 -3.83 -2.46
N SER A 73 -1.21 -3.30 -1.25
CA SER A 73 -1.98 -2.13 -0.84
C SER A 73 -1.09 -1.12 -0.13
N ILE A 74 -1.55 0.13 -0.04
CA ILE A 74 -0.90 1.16 0.77
C ILE A 74 -1.74 1.40 2.02
N ARG A 75 -1.19 1.05 3.19
CA ARG A 75 -1.81 1.37 4.48
C ARG A 75 -1.48 2.79 4.87
N ILE A 76 -2.50 3.54 5.27
CA ILE A 76 -2.40 4.92 5.75
C ILE A 76 -2.61 4.92 7.27
N ASP A 77 -1.56 5.26 7.99
CA ASP A 77 -1.63 5.43 9.44
C ASP A 77 -2.08 6.86 9.77
N CYS A 78 -3.23 6.94 10.44
CA CYS A 78 -3.91 8.19 10.76
C CYS A 78 -3.91 8.44 12.27
N ALA A 79 -3.56 9.66 12.67
CA ALA A 79 -3.48 10.05 14.08
C ALA A 79 -4.86 10.37 14.68
N SER A 80 -5.88 10.58 13.83
CA SER A 80 -7.22 10.92 14.30
C SER A 80 -8.31 10.24 13.48
N MET A 81 -9.47 10.01 14.10
CA MET A 81 -10.65 9.48 13.39
C MET A 81 -11.15 10.41 12.28
N LYS A 82 -11.01 11.74 12.46
CA LYS A 82 -11.41 12.72 11.43
C LYS A 82 -10.60 12.59 10.16
N GLU A 83 -9.29 12.33 10.31
CA GLU A 83 -8.40 12.09 9.18
C GLU A 83 -8.79 10.81 8.45
N VAL A 84 -9.10 9.74 9.20
CA VAL A 84 -9.61 8.49 8.60
C VAL A 84 -10.89 8.75 7.81
N ASP A 85 -11.86 9.44 8.39
CA ASP A 85 -13.14 9.70 7.74
C ASP A 85 -12.96 10.55 6.46
N PHE A 86 -12.10 11.57 6.49
CA PHE A 86 -11.78 12.39 5.32
C PHE A 86 -11.14 11.57 4.19
N LEU A 87 -10.08 10.81 4.50
CA LEU A 87 -9.38 9.99 3.51
C LEU A 87 -10.28 8.90 2.95
N TRP A 88 -11.07 8.27 3.83
CA TRP A 88 -12.03 7.25 3.43
C TRP A 88 -13.06 7.80 2.44
N GLU A 89 -13.67 8.95 2.73
CA GLU A 89 -14.63 9.60 1.84
C GLU A 89 -14.04 9.80 0.43
N LYS A 90 -12.78 10.27 0.34
CA LYS A 90 -12.14 10.55 -0.95
C LYS A 90 -11.69 9.31 -1.68
N LEU A 91 -11.10 8.34 -0.99
CA LEU A 91 -10.53 7.14 -1.59
C LEU A 91 -11.59 6.11 -1.97
N SER A 92 -12.70 6.03 -1.22
CA SER A 92 -13.79 5.09 -1.54
C SER A 92 -14.77 5.63 -2.60
N ASP A 93 -14.78 6.95 -2.84
CA ASP A 93 -15.62 7.58 -3.87
C ASP A 93 -15.29 7.07 -5.28
N GLY A 94 -16.28 6.47 -5.93
CA GLY A 94 -16.15 5.84 -7.25
C GLY A 94 -15.29 4.57 -7.26
N GLY A 95 -14.93 4.05 -6.08
CA GLY A 95 -14.11 2.84 -5.90
C GLY A 95 -14.93 1.60 -5.49
N THR A 96 -14.22 0.59 -4.99
CA THR A 96 -14.79 -0.65 -4.46
C THR A 96 -14.41 -0.85 -3.00
N VAL A 97 -15.39 -0.89 -2.11
CA VAL A 97 -15.17 -1.20 -0.69
C VAL A 97 -14.95 -2.69 -0.52
N LEU A 98 -13.76 -3.07 -0.04
CA LEU A 98 -13.38 -4.46 0.27
C LEU A 98 -13.71 -4.81 1.72
N MET A 99 -13.41 -3.90 2.64
CA MET A 99 -13.83 -3.95 4.05
C MET A 99 -14.44 -2.60 4.42
N PRO A 100 -15.69 -2.56 4.91
CA PRO A 100 -16.34 -1.30 5.25
C PRO A 100 -15.62 -0.57 6.37
N LEU A 101 -15.74 0.76 6.39
CA LEU A 101 -15.17 1.58 7.45
C LEU A 101 -15.90 1.34 8.77
N ASP A 102 -15.26 0.63 9.69
CA ASP A 102 -15.83 0.26 10.99
C ASP A 102 -14.74 0.08 12.07
N ALA A 103 -15.15 -0.33 13.27
CA ALA A 103 -14.26 -0.80 14.32
C ALA A 103 -13.96 -2.30 14.13
N TYR A 104 -12.68 -2.63 14.24
CA TYR A 104 -12.14 -3.99 14.17
C TYR A 104 -11.26 -4.26 15.40
N PRO A 105 -10.98 -5.53 15.76
CA PRO A 105 -10.18 -5.85 16.95
C PRO A 105 -8.84 -5.12 17.03
N PHE A 106 -8.21 -4.84 15.88
CA PHE A 106 -6.92 -4.18 15.76
C PHE A 106 -6.99 -2.66 15.57
N SER A 107 -8.17 -2.07 15.32
CA SER A 107 -8.33 -0.63 15.13
C SER A 107 -9.76 -0.15 15.40
N LYS A 108 -9.89 0.97 16.13
CA LYS A 108 -11.19 1.60 16.39
C LYS A 108 -11.86 2.19 15.14
N ARG A 109 -11.08 2.43 14.08
CA ARG A 109 -11.58 2.99 12.82
C ARG A 109 -10.66 2.52 11.70
N TYR A 110 -11.12 1.55 10.93
CA TYR A 110 -10.39 0.95 9.83
C TYR A 110 -11.32 0.65 8.66
N GLY A 111 -10.81 0.80 7.44
CA GLY A 111 -11.50 0.38 6.23
C GLY A 111 -10.51 0.04 5.13
N TRP A 112 -10.95 -0.78 4.17
CA TRP A 112 -10.16 -1.16 3.01
C TRP A 112 -10.96 -0.95 1.73
N THR A 113 -10.43 -0.16 0.81
CA THR A 113 -11.06 0.14 -0.49
C THR A 113 -10.04 0.02 -1.62
N GLU A 114 -10.52 -0.33 -2.82
CA GLU A 114 -9.86 0.04 -4.06
C GLU A 114 -10.44 1.39 -4.49
N ASP A 115 -9.60 2.33 -4.92
CA ASP A 115 -10.08 3.65 -5.36
C ASP A 115 -10.62 3.62 -6.79
N ARG A 116 -11.04 4.80 -7.30
CA ARG A 116 -11.55 4.96 -8.67
C ARG A 116 -10.55 4.57 -9.78
N TYR A 117 -9.26 4.44 -9.45
CA TYR A 117 -8.19 4.00 -10.36
C TYR A 117 -7.80 2.53 -10.12
N GLY A 118 -8.40 1.87 -9.13
CA GLY A 118 -8.17 0.48 -8.76
C GLY A 118 -7.02 0.26 -7.77
N LEU A 119 -6.34 1.31 -7.31
CA LEU A 119 -5.26 1.16 -6.33
C LEU A 119 -5.86 0.81 -4.95
N SER A 120 -5.23 -0.15 -4.26
CA SER A 120 -5.74 -0.69 -3.00
C SER A 120 -5.21 0.09 -1.79
N TRP A 121 -6.12 0.58 -0.94
CA TRP A 121 -5.84 1.45 0.21
C TRP A 121 -6.45 0.89 1.50
N GLN A 122 -5.64 0.83 2.56
CA GLN A 122 -6.10 0.53 3.90
C GLN A 122 -6.02 1.80 4.75
N VAL A 123 -7.12 2.32 5.26
CA VAL A 123 -7.13 3.55 6.08
C VAL A 123 -7.31 3.18 7.53
N MET A 124 -6.33 3.47 8.39
CA MET A 124 -6.30 2.99 9.77
C MET A 124 -6.05 4.10 10.78
N HIS A 125 -6.90 4.20 11.80
CA HIS A 125 -6.59 4.97 13.01
C HIS A 125 -5.62 4.19 13.90
N VAL A 126 -4.45 4.76 14.20
CA VAL A 126 -3.42 4.07 14.98
C VAL A 126 -3.43 4.38 16.48
N GLY A 127 -4.33 5.26 16.94
CA GLY A 127 -4.38 5.67 18.35
C GLY A 127 -3.23 6.63 18.70
N GLU A 128 -2.64 6.47 19.89
CA GLU A 128 -1.56 7.35 20.38
C GLU A 128 -0.15 6.92 19.92
N ARG A 129 -0.06 5.96 19.00
CA ARG A 129 1.21 5.50 18.44
C ARG A 129 1.87 6.61 17.63
N GLU A 130 3.18 6.74 17.76
CA GLU A 130 3.97 7.61 16.90
C GLU A 130 3.96 7.09 15.46
N ILE A 131 3.76 8.00 14.49
CA ILE A 131 3.73 7.67 13.07
C ILE A 131 5.08 8.09 12.47
N GLU A 132 6.02 7.15 12.41
CA GLU A 132 7.30 7.35 11.70
C GLU A 132 7.08 7.42 10.18
N GLN A 133 6.19 6.56 9.68
CA GLN A 133 5.91 6.38 8.26
C GLN A 133 4.39 6.33 8.04
N LYS A 134 3.86 7.37 7.39
CA LYS A 134 2.41 7.51 7.17
C LYS A 134 1.84 6.50 6.18
N LEU A 135 2.58 6.23 5.10
CA LEU A 135 2.18 5.32 4.02
C LEU A 135 3.03 4.06 4.07
N THR A 136 2.42 2.90 4.28
CA THR A 136 3.12 1.61 4.43
C THR A 136 2.70 0.64 3.33
N PRO A 137 3.58 0.28 2.38
CA PRO A 137 3.32 -0.80 1.44
C PRO A 137 3.06 -2.10 2.20
N THR A 138 1.94 -2.73 1.89
CA THR A 138 1.43 -3.90 2.59
C THR A 138 1.22 -5.05 1.60
N LEU A 139 1.88 -6.17 1.86
CA LEU A 139 1.84 -7.38 1.03
C LEU A 139 0.84 -8.37 1.59
N MET A 140 -0.07 -8.87 0.76
CA MET A 140 -1.02 -9.89 1.16
C MET A 140 -0.86 -11.17 0.33
N PHE A 141 -0.60 -12.26 1.03
CA PHE A 141 -0.41 -13.59 0.47
C PHE A 141 -1.70 -14.38 0.60
N THR A 142 -2.37 -14.62 -0.53
CA THR A 142 -3.71 -15.25 -0.54
C THR A 142 -3.81 -16.49 -1.39
N LYS A 143 -4.90 -17.23 -1.22
CA LYS A 143 -5.21 -18.44 -2.00
C LYS A 143 -4.04 -19.43 -1.91
N LYS A 144 -3.54 -19.89 -3.05
CA LYS A 144 -2.37 -20.78 -3.17
C LYS A 144 -1.04 -20.18 -2.68
N GLN A 145 -0.99 -18.87 -2.40
CA GLN A 145 0.16 -18.22 -1.79
C GLN A 145 0.00 -18.01 -0.28
N CYS A 146 -1.18 -18.26 0.31
CA CYS A 146 -1.37 -18.16 1.76
C CYS A 146 -0.40 -19.10 2.50
N GLY A 147 0.23 -18.60 3.56
CA GLY A 147 1.30 -19.24 4.33
C GLY A 147 2.71 -18.94 3.83
N LYS A 148 2.88 -17.95 2.94
CA LYS A 148 4.18 -17.58 2.34
C LYS A 148 4.72 -16.24 2.81
N ALA A 149 3.98 -15.50 3.64
CA ALA A 149 4.41 -14.19 4.10
C ALA A 149 5.76 -14.24 4.85
N GLU A 150 5.93 -15.14 5.82
CA GLU A 150 7.19 -15.28 6.56
C GLU A 150 8.37 -15.65 5.65
N GLU A 151 8.18 -16.64 4.76
CA GLU A 151 9.21 -17.04 3.79
C GLU A 151 9.66 -15.86 2.93
N ALA A 152 8.72 -15.03 2.48
CA ALA A 152 9.03 -13.83 1.69
C ALA A 152 9.77 -12.77 2.52
N ILE A 153 9.34 -12.51 3.76
CA ILE A 153 10.00 -11.54 4.65
C ILE A 153 11.46 -11.94 4.90
N LEU A 154 11.70 -13.20 5.28
CA LEU A 154 13.05 -13.70 5.54
C LEU A 154 13.93 -13.66 4.28
N PHE A 155 13.33 -13.90 3.11
CA PHE A 155 14.04 -13.73 1.84
C PHE A 155 14.45 -12.26 1.61
N TYR A 156 13.55 -11.30 1.84
CA TYR A 156 13.88 -9.88 1.68
C TYR A 156 14.93 -9.44 2.71
N GLU A 157 14.82 -9.87 3.96
CA GLU A 157 15.81 -9.59 5.01
C GLU A 157 17.23 -10.03 4.59
N ALA A 158 17.35 -11.19 3.93
CA ALA A 158 18.62 -11.71 3.44
C ALA A 158 19.17 -11.00 2.19
N VAL A 159 18.31 -10.31 1.43
CA VAL A 159 18.68 -9.64 0.16
C VAL A 159 19.09 -8.18 0.40
N PHE A 160 18.40 -7.48 1.28
CA PHE A 160 18.66 -6.07 1.59
C PHE A 160 19.71 -5.93 2.70
N SER A 161 20.36 -4.77 2.77
CA SER A 161 21.51 -4.57 3.68
C SER A 161 21.12 -4.04 5.05
N ASP A 162 20.11 -3.18 5.10
CA ASP A 162 19.64 -2.54 6.33
C ASP A 162 18.19 -2.96 6.59
N THR A 163 18.00 -3.91 7.50
CA THR A 163 16.73 -4.60 7.67
C THR A 163 16.43 -4.84 9.15
N SER A 164 15.14 -4.84 9.50
CA SER A 164 14.66 -5.26 10.82
C SER A 164 13.30 -5.94 10.69
N ILE A 165 13.04 -6.95 11.52
CA ILE A 165 11.70 -7.50 11.72
C ILE A 165 11.21 -6.98 13.06
N ASP A 166 10.22 -6.09 13.03
CA ASP A 166 9.74 -5.40 14.23
C ASP A 166 8.68 -6.23 14.96
N ALA A 167 7.82 -6.92 14.20
CA ALA A 167 6.82 -7.84 14.74
C ALA A 167 6.46 -8.92 13.71
N MET A 168 6.14 -10.12 14.21
CA MET A 168 5.57 -11.21 13.42
C MET A 168 4.59 -11.98 14.29
N ASP A 169 3.31 -11.67 14.11
CA ASP A 169 2.19 -12.28 14.81
C ASP A 169 1.59 -13.40 13.98
N TYR A 170 1.32 -14.52 14.64
CA TYR A 170 0.78 -15.73 14.01
C TYR A 170 -0.66 -16.00 14.41
N TYR A 171 -1.38 -16.73 13.57
CA TYR A 171 -2.65 -17.34 13.96
C TYR A 171 -2.42 -18.49 14.94
N GLY A 172 -3.18 -18.48 16.04
CA GLY A 172 -3.18 -19.53 17.04
C GLY A 172 -4.04 -20.74 16.65
N VAL A 173 -4.00 -21.79 17.47
CA VAL A 173 -4.84 -22.98 17.27
C VAL A 173 -6.32 -22.61 17.42
N GLY A 174 -7.10 -22.82 16.35
CA GLY A 174 -8.53 -22.53 16.33
C GLY A 174 -8.87 -21.04 16.19
N GLU A 175 -7.88 -20.21 15.87
CA GLU A 175 -8.09 -18.80 15.56
C GLU A 175 -8.42 -18.66 14.07
N GLU A 176 -9.60 -18.11 13.78
CA GLU A 176 -10.05 -17.83 12.41
C GLU A 176 -9.49 -16.47 11.92
N PRO A 177 -9.41 -16.24 10.59
CA PRO A 177 -9.86 -17.11 9.50
C PRO A 177 -8.82 -18.10 8.96
N ASP A 178 -7.56 -18.02 9.42
CA ASP A 178 -6.45 -18.73 8.79
C ASP A 178 -5.90 -19.90 9.60
N ALA A 179 -5.12 -20.74 8.93
CA ALA A 179 -4.52 -21.90 9.57
C ALA A 179 -3.49 -21.50 10.64
N PRO A 180 -3.42 -22.22 11.78
CA PRO A 180 -2.43 -21.94 12.81
C PRO A 180 -1.00 -21.94 12.27
N GLY A 181 -0.20 -20.96 12.70
CA GLY A 181 1.19 -20.78 12.24
C GLY A 181 1.34 -20.00 10.94
N THR A 182 0.25 -19.55 10.29
CA THR A 182 0.32 -18.53 9.23
C THR A 182 0.48 -17.14 9.83
N VAL A 183 1.05 -16.20 9.07
CA VAL A 183 1.31 -14.84 9.55
C VAL A 183 0.01 -14.04 9.52
N LYS A 184 -0.47 -13.66 10.71
CA LYS A 184 -1.61 -12.75 10.86
C LYS A 184 -1.25 -11.33 10.50
N PHE A 185 -0.10 -10.89 10.99
CA PHE A 185 0.44 -9.57 10.72
C PHE A 185 1.94 -9.58 10.99
N ALA A 186 2.71 -9.03 10.07
CA ALA A 186 4.11 -8.76 10.27
C ALA A 186 4.41 -7.31 9.88
N SER A 187 5.29 -6.67 10.64
CA SER A 187 5.88 -5.38 10.32
C SER A 187 7.39 -5.50 10.32
N PHE A 188 8.02 -4.97 9.29
CA PHE A 188 9.46 -5.07 9.07
C PHE A 188 9.96 -3.85 8.30
N LYS A 189 11.26 -3.56 8.39
CA LYS A 189 11.91 -2.49 7.65
C LYS A 189 12.87 -3.07 6.61
N LEU A 190 12.88 -2.46 5.43
CA LEU A 190 13.89 -2.66 4.40
C LEU A 190 14.43 -1.30 4.00
N GLU A 191 15.74 -1.09 4.14
CA GLU A 191 16.43 0.15 3.78
C GLU A 191 15.80 1.41 4.40
N ASP A 192 15.58 1.38 5.72
CA ASP A 192 14.90 2.40 6.53
C ASP A 192 13.42 2.66 6.19
N GLN A 193 12.79 1.81 5.38
CA GLN A 193 11.38 1.94 5.00
C GLN A 193 10.55 0.81 5.60
N ALA A 194 9.45 1.16 6.25
CA ALA A 194 8.53 0.19 6.83
C ALA A 194 7.66 -0.49 5.77
N PHE A 195 7.43 -1.78 5.98
CA PHE A 195 6.56 -2.65 5.22
C PHE A 195 5.69 -3.46 6.18
N ALA A 196 4.56 -3.94 5.66
CA ALA A 196 3.76 -4.94 6.35
C ALA A 196 3.48 -6.13 5.45
N ALA A 197 3.28 -7.30 6.04
CA ALA A 197 2.80 -8.47 5.32
C ALA A 197 1.83 -9.29 6.15
N MET A 198 0.94 -10.01 5.48
CA MET A 198 -0.01 -10.93 6.11
C MET A 198 -0.40 -12.06 5.15
N ASP A 199 -0.78 -13.19 5.71
CA ASP A 199 -1.47 -14.28 5.03
C ASP A 199 -2.99 -14.11 5.17
N SER A 200 -3.75 -14.56 4.16
CA SER A 200 -5.22 -14.60 4.20
C SER A 200 -5.75 -15.64 3.20
N ALA A 201 -6.47 -16.65 3.70
CA ALA A 201 -7.00 -17.78 2.94
C ALA A 201 -8.09 -17.41 1.92
#